data_AF-A0A965Z2C8-F1
#
_entry.id   AF-A0A965Z2C8-F1
#
_cell.length_a   1.000
_cell.length_b   1.000
_cell.length_c   1.000
_cell.angle_alpha   90.00
_cell.angle_beta   90.00
_cell.angle_gamma   90.00
#
_symmetry.space_group_name_H-M   'P 1'
#
loop_
_entity.id
_entity.type
_entity.pdbx_description
1 polymer ?
#
loop_
_entity_poly.entity_id
_entity_poly.type
_entity_poly.pdbx_seq_one_letter_code
_entity_poly.pdbx_strand_id
1 'polypeptide(L)'
;MKAKDLFLLVSTKLQDIEPGMDKRWPWEKDPAASRASLVDFLNAAIRQTVLSRPDITAKTQSVQLVQGVRQTIPSDGVFLLSVARNMGTNGSTPGKPIFATGKDSLAAYSWTYAGSEIDFYYYDPLVDKKTYYTLPGVGTTTRWIEISYSVNAGTVATANDDIPIPEMYSDALEHMMLYHILSGDSSASNLALAKSHYDAFYMAVGADVSAITAARRMAEPQS
;
A
#
# COMPACT_ATOMS: atom_id res chain seq x y z
N MET A 1 -6.59 -16.29 -0.04
CA MET A 1 -6.06 -16.95 1.18
C MET A 1 -6.82 -16.53 2.44
N LYS A 2 -7.14 -17.50 3.31
CA LYS A 2 -7.74 -17.23 4.63
C LYS A 2 -6.66 -17.04 5.70
N ALA A 3 -6.92 -16.23 6.73
CA ALA A 3 -5.95 -16.00 7.80
C ALA A 3 -5.50 -17.29 8.51
N LYS A 4 -6.39 -18.26 8.69
CA LYS A 4 -6.08 -19.58 9.27
C LYS A 4 -4.97 -20.33 8.55
N ASP A 5 -4.82 -20.16 7.23
CA ASP A 5 -3.83 -20.88 6.44
C ASP A 5 -2.43 -20.39 6.81
N LEU A 6 -2.29 -19.07 6.97
CA LEU A 6 -1.06 -18.43 7.42
C LEU A 6 -0.78 -18.72 8.91
N PHE A 7 -1.80 -18.72 9.76
CA PHE A 7 -1.65 -19.05 11.17
C PHE A 7 -1.16 -20.48 11.39
N LEU A 8 -1.64 -21.43 10.59
CA LEU A 8 -1.16 -22.81 10.63
C LEU A 8 0.33 -22.90 10.27
N LEU A 9 0.77 -22.19 9.23
CA LEU A 9 2.18 -22.14 8.83
C LEU A 9 3.06 -21.53 9.93
N VAL A 10 2.68 -20.37 10.45
CA VAL A 10 3.42 -19.67 11.51
C VAL A 10 3.48 -20.51 12.79
N SER A 11 2.35 -21.05 13.25
CA SER A 11 2.31 -21.90 14.45
C SER A 11 3.13 -23.19 14.26
N THR A 12 3.16 -23.76 13.06
CA THR A 12 4.00 -24.94 12.76
C THR A 12 5.48 -24.61 12.86
N LYS A 13 5.92 -23.46 12.30
CA LYS A 13 7.32 -23.02 12.38
C LYS A 13 7.76 -22.67 13.80
N LEU A 14 6.83 -22.18 14.61
CA LEU A 14 7.04 -21.93 16.04
C LEU A 14 6.94 -23.18 16.91
N GLN A 15 6.58 -24.35 16.34
CA GLN A 15 6.31 -25.59 17.06
C GLN A 15 5.21 -25.43 18.14
N ASP A 16 4.23 -24.58 17.88
CA ASP A 16 3.18 -24.18 18.84
C ASP A 16 1.87 -24.98 18.68
N ILE A 17 1.92 -26.16 18.05
CA ILE A 17 0.75 -27.02 17.77
C ILE A 17 0.95 -28.43 18.35
N GLU A 18 1.59 -28.55 19.51
CA GLU A 18 1.77 -29.85 20.15
C GLU A 18 0.46 -30.36 20.76
N PRO A 19 0.06 -31.64 20.50
CA PRO A 19 -1.14 -32.21 21.06
C PRO A 19 -1.14 -32.16 22.60
N GLY A 20 -2.17 -31.53 23.18
CA GLY A 20 -2.36 -31.47 24.64
C GLY A 20 -1.65 -30.32 25.35
N MET A 21 -1.00 -29.40 24.62
CA MET A 21 -0.47 -28.15 25.18
C MET A 21 -1.27 -26.93 24.74
N ASP A 22 -1.39 -25.96 25.65
CA ASP A 22 -1.94 -24.66 25.34
C ASP A 22 -1.01 -23.90 24.40
N LYS A 23 -1.58 -23.35 23.32
CA LYS A 23 -0.84 -22.51 22.37
C LYS A 23 -0.24 -21.31 23.08
N ARG A 24 1.07 -21.11 22.97
CA ARG A 24 1.78 -19.92 23.44
C ARG A 24 1.20 -18.67 22.76
N TRP A 25 0.92 -18.77 21.46
CA TRP A 25 0.38 -17.71 20.63
C TRP A 25 -1.04 -18.06 20.15
N PRO A 26 -2.08 -17.61 20.87
CA PRO A 26 -3.44 -17.85 20.43
C PRO A 26 -3.68 -17.17 19.08
N TRP A 27 -4.48 -17.83 18.23
CA TRP A 27 -4.80 -17.29 16.92
C TRP A 27 -5.69 -16.05 17.06
N GLU A 28 -6.73 -16.19 17.88
CA GLU A 28 -7.69 -15.14 18.15
C GLU A 28 -7.25 -14.23 19.30
N LYS A 29 -7.70 -12.99 19.26
CA LYS A 29 -7.50 -12.04 20.35
C LYS A 29 -8.41 -12.38 21.52
N ASP A 30 -7.81 -12.62 22.69
CA ASP A 30 -8.54 -12.66 23.95
C ASP A 30 -8.55 -11.25 24.57
N PRO A 31 -9.72 -10.58 24.67
CA PRO A 31 -9.82 -9.24 25.24
C PRO A 31 -9.38 -9.16 26.71
N ALA A 32 -9.39 -10.27 27.43
CA ALA A 32 -9.00 -10.33 28.83
C ALA A 32 -7.49 -10.59 29.02
N ALA A 33 -6.79 -11.02 27.96
CA ALA A 33 -5.37 -11.35 28.04
C ALA A 33 -4.48 -10.15 27.70
N SER A 34 -3.38 -9.99 28.44
CA SER A 34 -2.36 -8.96 28.20
C SER A 34 -1.31 -9.35 27.15
N ARG A 35 -1.56 -10.42 26.38
CA ARG A 35 -0.65 -10.93 25.32
C ARG A 35 -1.23 -10.72 23.92
N ALA A 36 -0.35 -10.49 22.96
CA ALA A 36 -0.73 -10.38 21.55
C ALA A 36 -1.13 -11.75 20.96
N SER A 37 -2.08 -11.72 20.02
CA SER A 37 -2.52 -12.88 19.22
C SER A 37 -1.87 -12.89 17.84
N LEU A 38 -1.99 -14.01 17.10
CA LEU A 38 -1.56 -14.05 15.70
C LEU A 38 -2.35 -13.08 14.81
N VAL A 39 -3.62 -12.79 15.13
CA VAL A 39 -4.39 -11.73 14.47
C VAL A 39 -3.73 -10.36 14.66
N ASP A 40 -3.25 -10.02 15.86
CA ASP A 40 -2.58 -8.74 16.10
C ASP A 40 -1.26 -8.64 15.28
N PHE A 41 -0.48 -9.72 15.25
CA PHE A 41 0.76 -9.80 14.47
C PHE A 41 0.51 -9.75 12.95
N LEU A 42 -0.53 -10.43 12.46
CA LEU A 42 -0.91 -10.38 11.05
C LEU A 42 -1.34 -8.97 10.64
N ASN A 43 -2.17 -8.30 11.44
CA ASN A 43 -2.56 -6.91 11.15
C ASN A 43 -1.35 -5.95 11.18
N ALA A 44 -0.35 -6.19 12.05
CA ALA A 44 0.90 -5.44 12.02
C ALA A 44 1.72 -5.71 10.75
N ALA A 45 1.84 -6.98 10.35
CA ALA A 45 2.50 -7.38 9.12
C ALA A 45 1.84 -6.80 7.87
N ILE A 46 0.50 -6.79 7.80
CA ILE A 46 -0.27 -6.16 6.72
C ILE A 46 0.07 -4.67 6.63
N ARG A 47 0.03 -3.93 7.75
CA ARG A 47 0.38 -2.50 7.76
C ARG A 47 1.81 -2.25 7.28
N GLN A 48 2.78 -3.06 7.70
CA GLN A 48 4.16 -2.92 7.24
C GLN A 48 4.31 -3.22 5.74
N THR A 49 3.59 -4.21 5.24
CA THR A 49 3.58 -4.57 3.81
C THR A 49 3.01 -3.43 2.98
N VAL A 50 1.86 -2.88 3.37
CA VAL A 50 1.23 -1.72 2.71
C VAL A 50 2.12 -0.48 2.77
N LEU A 51 2.85 -0.27 3.87
CA LEU A 51 3.81 0.84 3.97
C LEU A 51 4.96 0.70 2.96
N SER A 52 5.44 -0.53 2.76
CA SER A 52 6.53 -0.82 1.83
C SER A 52 6.06 -0.85 0.37
N ARG A 53 4.79 -1.20 0.15
CA ARG A 53 4.12 -1.31 -1.15
C ARG A 53 2.73 -0.69 -1.12
N PRO A 54 2.62 0.64 -1.15
CA PRO A 54 1.32 1.32 -1.07
C PRO A 54 0.39 0.99 -2.25
N ASP A 55 0.95 0.58 -3.39
CA ASP A 55 0.22 0.19 -4.59
C ASP A 55 -0.65 -1.06 -4.45
N ILE A 56 -0.40 -1.94 -3.46
CA ILE A 56 -1.20 -3.17 -3.27
C ILE A 56 -2.63 -2.90 -2.79
N THR A 57 -2.87 -1.67 -2.30
CA THR A 57 -4.17 -1.17 -1.86
C THR A 57 -4.67 -0.05 -2.77
N ALA A 58 -4.15 0.04 -3.99
CA ALA A 58 -4.52 1.08 -4.93
C ALA A 58 -6.02 1.02 -5.25
N LYS A 59 -6.67 2.18 -5.15
CA LYS A 59 -7.97 2.45 -5.77
C LYS A 59 -7.76 3.43 -6.92
N THR A 60 -8.34 3.11 -8.06
CA THR A 60 -8.41 4.01 -9.22
C THR A 60 -9.85 4.50 -9.36
N GLN A 61 -10.06 5.80 -9.31
CA GLN A 61 -11.38 6.39 -9.52
C GLN A 61 -11.31 7.81 -10.08
N SER A 62 -12.40 8.22 -10.70
CA SER A 62 -12.63 9.60 -11.10
C SER A 62 -12.96 10.47 -9.89
N VAL A 63 -12.22 11.57 -9.72
CA VAL A 63 -12.44 12.54 -8.64
C VAL A 63 -12.76 13.91 -9.21
N GLN A 64 -13.71 14.59 -8.58
CA GLN A 64 -14.05 15.96 -8.93
C GLN A 64 -12.98 16.90 -8.38
N LEU A 65 -12.47 17.78 -9.23
CA LEU A 65 -11.48 18.78 -8.86
C LEU A 65 -12.13 19.98 -8.16
N VAL A 66 -11.40 20.57 -7.20
CA VAL A 66 -11.77 21.84 -6.57
C VAL A 66 -11.09 23.01 -7.28
N GLN A 67 -11.67 24.21 -7.18
CA GLN A 67 -11.11 25.42 -7.80
C GLN A 67 -9.69 25.70 -7.29
N GLY A 68 -8.81 26.11 -8.20
CA GLY A 68 -7.41 26.42 -7.94
C GLY A 68 -6.46 25.30 -8.34
N VAL A 69 -5.20 25.45 -7.94
CA VAL A 69 -4.10 24.52 -8.28
C VAL A 69 -3.93 23.40 -7.27
N ARG A 70 -4.29 23.63 -6.00
CA ARG A 70 -4.08 22.66 -4.91
C ARG A 70 -5.26 21.69 -4.86
N GLN A 71 -4.97 20.41 -4.97
CA GLN A 71 -5.93 19.32 -4.88
C GLN A 71 -5.56 18.38 -3.73
N THR A 72 -6.51 17.56 -3.30
CA THR A 72 -6.31 16.56 -2.25
C THR A 72 -6.94 15.26 -2.71
N ILE A 73 -6.28 14.13 -2.42
CA ILE A 73 -6.86 12.80 -2.65
C ILE A 73 -8.11 12.60 -1.78
N PRO A 74 -8.99 11.64 -2.12
CA PRO A 74 -10.14 11.28 -1.31
C PRO A 74 -9.81 11.02 0.16
N SER A 75 -10.79 11.19 1.04
CA SER A 75 -10.59 11.13 2.50
C SER A 75 -10.11 9.76 3.00
N ASP A 76 -10.46 8.68 2.30
CA ASP A 76 -9.99 7.32 2.57
C ASP A 76 -8.56 7.04 2.08
N GLY A 77 -7.99 7.96 1.31
CA GLY A 77 -6.65 7.85 0.74
C GLY A 77 -5.52 8.15 1.72
N VAL A 78 -4.39 7.46 1.53
CA VAL A 78 -3.17 7.57 2.33
C VAL A 78 -2.03 8.16 1.51
N PHE A 79 -1.80 7.68 0.28
CA PHE A 79 -0.81 8.21 -0.66
C PHE A 79 -1.40 8.35 -2.06
N LEU A 80 -1.11 9.48 -2.73
CA LEU A 80 -1.29 9.53 -4.18
C LEU A 80 -0.25 8.62 -4.87
N LEU A 81 -0.70 7.82 -5.84
CA LEU A 81 0.16 6.96 -6.66
C LEU A 81 0.35 7.55 -8.05
N SER A 82 -0.74 7.99 -8.69
CA SER A 82 -0.68 8.63 -10.00
C SER A 82 -1.92 9.46 -10.31
N VAL A 83 -1.76 10.46 -11.17
CA VAL A 83 -2.85 11.13 -11.88
C VAL A 83 -2.74 10.72 -13.34
N ALA A 84 -3.77 10.04 -13.87
CA ALA A 84 -3.66 9.39 -15.17
C ALA A 84 -4.12 10.29 -16.32
N ARG A 85 -5.32 10.87 -16.21
CA ARG A 85 -5.98 11.58 -17.31
C ARG A 85 -7.10 12.48 -16.84
N ASN A 86 -7.44 13.44 -17.70
CA ASN A 86 -8.68 14.21 -17.60
C ASN A 86 -9.88 13.30 -17.85
N MET A 87 -11.00 13.63 -17.23
CA MET A 87 -12.29 12.99 -17.44
C MET A 87 -13.31 14.06 -17.83
N GLY A 88 -14.31 13.67 -18.62
CA GLY A 88 -15.41 14.54 -19.02
C GLY A 88 -16.19 15.06 -17.81
N THR A 89 -17.11 16.00 -18.03
CA THR A 89 -17.93 16.62 -16.97
C THR A 89 -18.80 15.61 -16.19
N ASN A 90 -19.04 14.43 -16.78
CA ASN A 90 -19.73 13.29 -16.18
C ASN A 90 -18.82 12.36 -15.35
N GLY A 91 -17.52 12.64 -15.26
CA GLY A 91 -16.54 11.79 -14.58
C GLY A 91 -16.30 10.41 -15.22
N SER A 92 -16.89 10.13 -16.38
CA SER A 92 -16.91 8.78 -16.98
C SER A 92 -16.30 8.74 -18.39
N THR A 93 -16.23 9.87 -19.09
CA THR A 93 -15.64 9.94 -20.43
C THR A 93 -14.13 10.19 -20.34
N PRO A 94 -13.26 9.28 -20.79
CA PRO A 94 -11.82 9.51 -20.80
C PRO A 94 -11.42 10.68 -21.70
N GLY A 95 -10.50 11.51 -21.21
CA GLY A 95 -9.93 12.64 -21.94
C GLY A 95 -8.41 12.57 -22.06
N LYS A 96 -7.80 13.73 -22.28
CA LYS A 96 -6.36 13.88 -22.48
C LYS A 96 -5.54 13.35 -21.28
N PRO A 97 -4.42 12.63 -21.50
CA PRO A 97 -3.54 12.18 -20.42
C PRO A 97 -2.90 13.36 -19.68
N ILE A 98 -2.57 13.13 -18.41
CA ILE A 98 -1.91 14.11 -17.53
C ILE A 98 -0.53 13.57 -17.17
N PHE A 99 0.50 14.41 -17.22
CA PHE A 99 1.87 13.98 -16.96
C PHE A 99 2.41 14.53 -15.63
N ALA A 100 3.21 13.72 -14.93
CA ALA A 100 3.93 14.20 -13.76
C ALA A 100 5.00 15.22 -14.19
N THR A 101 5.18 16.28 -13.42
CA THR A 101 6.20 17.29 -13.66
C THR A 101 6.98 17.63 -12.38
N GLY A 102 8.16 18.23 -12.54
CA GLY A 102 8.98 18.72 -11.44
C GLY A 102 8.47 20.04 -10.85
N LYS A 103 8.95 20.36 -9.64
CA LYS A 103 8.61 21.59 -8.91
C LYS A 103 8.93 22.86 -9.70
N ASP A 104 10.04 22.87 -10.44
CA ASP A 104 10.47 24.06 -11.20
C ASP A 104 9.48 24.42 -12.32
N SER A 105 8.83 23.42 -12.91
CA SER A 105 7.75 23.65 -13.89
C SER A 105 6.57 24.36 -13.23
N LEU A 106 6.26 24.06 -11.97
CA LEU A 106 5.21 24.73 -11.20
C LEU A 106 5.53 26.21 -10.94
N ALA A 107 6.81 26.59 -10.90
CA ALA A 107 7.24 27.98 -10.75
C ALA A 107 7.16 28.79 -12.05
N ALA A 108 7.29 28.12 -13.20
CA ALA A 108 7.18 28.75 -14.52
C ALA A 108 5.74 29.10 -14.92
N TYR A 109 4.75 28.41 -14.34
CA TYR A 109 3.33 28.67 -14.57
C TYR A 109 2.74 29.62 -13.52
N SER A 110 1.82 30.49 -13.96
CA SER A 110 1.07 31.32 -13.03
C SER A 110 0.09 30.45 -12.23
N TRP A 111 0.20 30.49 -10.90
CA TRP A 111 -0.70 29.80 -9.97
C TRP A 111 -2.14 30.34 -10.02
N THR A 112 -2.35 31.49 -10.67
CA THR A 112 -3.67 32.09 -10.87
C THR A 112 -4.30 31.70 -12.22
N TYR A 113 -3.54 31.09 -13.12
CA TYR A 113 -4.05 30.71 -14.43
C TYR A 113 -4.86 29.41 -14.35
N ALA A 114 -6.11 29.48 -14.81
CA ALA A 114 -6.99 28.34 -14.96
C ALA A 114 -7.19 28.02 -16.45
N GLY A 115 -6.79 26.82 -16.88
CA GLY A 115 -6.98 26.35 -18.27
C GLY A 115 -8.28 25.58 -18.44
N SER A 116 -8.52 24.94 -19.59
CA SER A 116 -9.71 24.11 -19.89
C SER A 116 -9.55 22.62 -19.56
N GLU A 117 -8.31 22.15 -19.47
CA GLU A 117 -7.91 20.80 -19.08
C GLU A 117 -6.67 20.88 -18.18
N ILE A 118 -6.31 19.77 -17.54
CA ILE A 118 -5.06 19.63 -16.80
C ILE A 118 -4.03 18.98 -17.73
N ASP A 119 -2.84 19.56 -17.82
CA ASP A 119 -1.74 19.03 -18.63
C ASP A 119 -0.73 18.28 -17.76
N PHE A 120 -0.43 18.87 -16.60
CA PHE A 120 0.58 18.35 -15.69
C PHE A 120 0.10 18.32 -14.23
N TYR A 121 0.77 17.49 -13.43
CA TYR A 121 0.65 17.54 -11.97
C TYR A 121 2.02 17.44 -11.30
N TYR A 122 2.13 18.09 -10.15
CA TYR A 122 3.27 17.96 -9.25
C TYR A 122 2.80 17.33 -7.93
N TYR A 123 3.57 16.38 -7.43
CA TYR A 123 3.31 15.70 -6.17
C TYR A 123 4.65 15.41 -5.48
N ASP A 124 4.72 15.72 -4.19
CA ASP A 124 5.88 15.43 -3.35
C ASP A 124 5.43 14.65 -2.10
N PRO A 125 5.59 13.32 -2.10
CA PRO A 125 5.17 12.47 -0.99
C PRO A 125 5.97 12.70 0.30
N LEU A 126 7.12 13.37 0.26
CA LEU A 126 7.91 13.69 1.44
C LEU A 126 7.35 14.90 2.21
N VAL A 127 6.69 15.82 1.50
CA VAL A 127 6.09 17.03 2.09
C VAL A 127 4.66 16.75 2.56
N ASP A 128 3.82 16.24 1.67
CA ASP A 128 2.43 15.91 1.97
C ASP A 128 1.94 14.78 1.05
N LYS A 129 1.59 13.64 1.64
CA LYS A 129 1.18 12.41 0.94
C LYS A 129 -0.21 12.50 0.31
N LYS A 130 -1.01 13.50 0.71
CA LYS A 130 -2.40 13.65 0.28
C LYS A 130 -2.61 14.80 -0.70
N THR A 131 -1.74 15.80 -0.68
CA THR A 131 -1.87 17.00 -1.51
C THR A 131 -1.06 16.86 -2.80
N TYR A 132 -1.66 17.22 -3.93
CA TYR A 132 -0.97 17.39 -5.21
C TYR A 132 -1.40 18.70 -5.87
N TYR A 133 -0.63 19.14 -6.86
CA TYR A 133 -0.84 20.41 -7.54
C TYR A 133 -1.05 20.18 -9.02
N THR A 134 -2.10 20.75 -9.59
CA THR A 134 -2.42 20.63 -11.02
C THR A 134 -1.99 21.87 -11.80
N LEU A 135 -1.62 21.65 -13.06
CA LEU A 135 -1.21 22.66 -14.00
C LEU A 135 -1.91 22.45 -15.34
N PRO A 136 -2.60 23.47 -15.87
CA PRO A 136 -2.98 24.72 -15.19
C PRO A 136 -3.94 24.49 -14.01
N GLY A 137 -4.27 25.54 -13.27
CA GLY A 137 -5.25 25.47 -12.19
C GLY A 137 -6.67 25.17 -12.69
N VAL A 138 -7.56 24.82 -11.77
CA VAL A 138 -8.95 24.53 -12.04
C VAL A 138 -9.78 25.79 -11.89
N GLY A 139 -10.56 26.12 -12.93
CA GLY A 139 -11.49 27.25 -12.92
C GLY A 139 -12.79 26.94 -12.18
N THR A 140 -13.87 27.65 -12.52
CA THR A 140 -15.20 27.45 -11.90
C THR A 140 -16.01 26.31 -12.54
N THR A 141 -15.64 25.89 -13.75
CA THR A 141 -16.29 24.76 -14.42
C THR A 141 -15.95 23.46 -13.72
N THR A 142 -16.97 22.62 -13.46
CA THR A 142 -16.78 21.28 -12.89
C THR A 142 -15.88 20.42 -13.77
N ARG A 143 -14.91 19.76 -13.15
CA ARG A 143 -13.93 18.91 -13.81
C ARG A 143 -13.65 17.67 -13.01
N TRP A 144 -13.24 16.65 -13.75
CA TRP A 144 -12.90 15.37 -13.19
C TRP A 144 -11.55 14.92 -13.74
N ILE A 145 -10.81 14.20 -12.93
CA ILE A 145 -9.61 13.47 -13.35
C ILE A 145 -9.67 12.07 -12.80
N GLU A 146 -9.05 11.13 -13.48
CA GLU A 146 -8.85 9.78 -12.95
C GLU A 146 -7.52 9.74 -12.20
N ILE A 147 -7.57 9.35 -10.93
CA ILE A 147 -6.39 9.20 -10.09
C ILE A 147 -6.31 7.79 -9.53
N SER A 148 -5.10 7.35 -9.24
CA SER A 148 -4.83 6.16 -8.44
C SER A 148 -4.18 6.57 -7.12
N TYR A 149 -4.68 6.05 -6.01
CA TYR A 149 -4.18 6.35 -4.67
C TYR A 149 -4.31 5.12 -3.78
N SER A 150 -3.44 5.00 -2.78
CA SER A 150 -3.50 3.90 -1.81
C SER A 150 -4.50 4.20 -0.69
N VAL A 151 -5.10 3.15 -0.14
CA VAL A 151 -5.95 3.24 1.06
C VAL A 151 -5.37 2.42 2.20
N ASN A 152 -5.88 2.58 3.42
CA ASN A 152 -5.56 1.64 4.47
C ASN A 152 -6.13 0.26 4.10
N ALA A 153 -5.32 -0.79 4.26
CA ALA A 153 -5.85 -2.15 4.18
C ALA A 153 -6.90 -2.39 5.26
N GLY A 154 -7.84 -3.30 4.98
CA GLY A 154 -8.77 -3.79 5.98
C GLY A 154 -8.05 -4.47 7.14
N THR A 155 -8.81 -4.79 8.19
CA THR A 155 -8.30 -5.54 9.35
C THR A 155 -8.85 -6.95 9.34
N VAL A 156 -8.02 -7.93 9.68
CA VAL A 156 -8.43 -9.29 10.00
C VAL A 156 -8.90 -9.28 11.46
N ALA A 157 -10.11 -9.75 11.72
CA ALA A 157 -10.66 -9.90 13.06
C ALA A 157 -10.58 -11.35 13.55
N THR A 158 -10.74 -12.32 12.65
CA THR A 158 -10.71 -13.76 12.96
C THR A 158 -9.91 -14.57 11.97
N ALA A 159 -9.54 -15.81 12.34
CA ALA A 159 -8.85 -16.75 11.46
C ALA A 159 -9.66 -17.13 10.20
N ASN A 160 -10.98 -16.90 10.18
CA ASN A 160 -11.85 -17.19 9.03
C ASN A 160 -11.98 -16.02 8.05
N ASP A 161 -11.43 -14.85 8.38
CA ASP A 161 -11.46 -13.70 7.51
C ASP A 161 -10.47 -13.87 6.35
N ASP A 162 -10.79 -13.21 5.24
CA ASP A 162 -9.86 -13.06 4.12
C ASP A 162 -8.78 -12.04 4.47
N ILE A 163 -7.55 -12.33 4.02
CA ILE A 163 -6.46 -11.38 4.15
C ILE A 163 -6.70 -10.23 3.15
N PRO A 164 -6.72 -8.95 3.58
CA PRO A 164 -7.13 -7.81 2.75
C PRO A 164 -6.02 -7.27 1.85
N ILE A 165 -5.08 -8.12 1.42
CA ILE A 165 -4.05 -7.82 0.43
C ILE A 165 -3.85 -9.02 -0.51
N PRO A 166 -3.28 -8.83 -1.72
CA PRO A 166 -3.08 -9.93 -2.67
C PRO A 166 -2.29 -11.10 -2.10
N GLU A 167 -2.69 -12.32 -2.47
CA GLU A 167 -2.12 -13.56 -1.95
C GLU A 167 -0.62 -13.74 -2.24
N MET A 168 -0.11 -13.11 -3.30
CA MET A 168 1.32 -13.09 -3.62
C MET A 168 2.23 -12.55 -2.50
N TYR A 169 1.67 -11.79 -1.53
CA TYR A 169 2.41 -11.29 -0.37
C TYR A 169 2.35 -12.22 0.85
N SER A 170 1.80 -13.44 0.73
CA SER A 170 1.67 -14.37 1.86
C SER A 170 3.01 -14.68 2.54
N ASP A 171 4.07 -14.87 1.74
CA ASP A 171 5.42 -15.15 2.23
C ASP A 171 6.00 -13.96 3.02
N ALA A 172 5.79 -12.74 2.51
CA ALA A 172 6.14 -11.51 3.22
C ALA A 172 5.38 -11.40 4.56
N LEU A 173 4.07 -11.67 4.56
CA LEU A 173 3.28 -11.64 5.79
C LEU A 173 3.80 -12.65 6.81
N GLU A 174 4.12 -13.88 6.40
CA GLU A 174 4.67 -14.92 7.27
C GLU A 174 5.96 -14.46 7.95
N HIS A 175 6.92 -13.96 7.15
CA HIS A 175 8.20 -13.49 7.65
C HIS A 175 8.08 -12.29 8.59
N MET A 176 7.20 -11.33 8.28
CA MET A 176 7.00 -10.18 9.15
C MET A 176 6.32 -10.58 10.47
N MET A 177 5.38 -11.54 10.44
CA MET A 177 4.79 -12.11 11.66
C MET A 177 5.85 -12.79 12.53
N LEU A 178 6.69 -13.66 11.95
CA LEU A 178 7.76 -14.35 12.67
C LEU A 178 8.79 -13.35 13.24
N TYR A 179 9.14 -12.30 12.50
CA TYR A 179 9.98 -11.22 13.02
C TYR A 179 9.36 -10.56 14.26
N HIS A 180 8.08 -10.16 14.20
CA HIS A 180 7.42 -9.53 15.33
C HIS A 180 7.33 -10.44 16.56
N ILE A 181 7.10 -11.74 16.35
CA ILE A 181 7.02 -12.73 17.43
C ILE A 181 8.41 -12.95 18.06
N LEU A 182 9.45 -13.16 17.25
CA LEU A 182 10.80 -13.51 17.72
C LEU A 182 11.57 -12.30 18.27
N SER A 183 11.31 -11.09 17.78
CA SER A 183 11.95 -9.86 18.27
C SER A 183 11.47 -9.46 19.67
N GLY A 184 10.33 -9.99 20.13
CA GLY A 184 9.84 -9.79 21.50
C GLY A 184 10.56 -10.66 22.55
N ASP A 185 11.41 -11.60 22.13
CA ASP A 185 12.17 -12.49 23.01
C ASP A 185 13.61 -11.99 23.15
N SER A 186 14.12 -11.91 24.39
CA SER A 186 15.45 -11.33 24.69
C SER A 186 16.62 -12.28 24.44
N SER A 187 16.40 -13.51 23.98
CA SER A 187 17.49 -14.45 23.70
C SER A 187 18.26 -14.10 22.42
N ALA A 188 19.59 -14.18 22.47
CA ALA A 188 20.46 -13.82 21.34
C ALA A 188 20.20 -14.67 20.08
N SER A 189 19.82 -15.95 20.25
CA SER A 189 19.44 -16.83 19.14
C SER A 189 18.16 -16.36 18.45
N ASN A 190 17.14 -15.95 19.22
CA ASN A 190 15.89 -15.46 18.64
C ASN A 190 16.06 -14.10 17.97
N LEU A 191 16.97 -13.25 18.47
CA LEU A 191 17.30 -11.99 17.80
C LEU A 191 17.94 -12.20 16.42
N ALA A 192 18.86 -13.17 16.30
CA ALA A 192 19.49 -13.50 15.02
C ALA A 192 18.46 -14.05 14.00
N LEU A 193 17.56 -14.94 14.45
CA LEU A 193 16.46 -15.46 13.63
C LEU A 193 15.43 -14.39 13.28
N ALA A 194 15.08 -13.51 14.20
CA ALA A 194 14.19 -12.37 13.93
C ALA A 194 14.78 -11.51 12.81
N LYS A 195 16.09 -11.21 12.88
CA LYS A 195 16.75 -10.43 11.83
C LYS A 195 16.69 -11.12 10.47
N SER A 196 16.92 -12.44 10.39
CA SER A 196 16.85 -13.14 9.11
C SER A 196 15.45 -13.10 8.49
N HIS A 197 14.39 -13.23 9.30
CA HIS A 197 13.01 -13.05 8.84
C HIS A 197 12.71 -11.62 8.38
N TYR A 198 13.25 -10.60 9.07
CA TYR A 198 13.12 -9.21 8.64
C TYR A 198 13.79 -8.96 7.28
N ASP A 199 14.99 -9.51 7.07
CA ASP A 199 15.69 -9.39 5.78
C ASP A 199 14.91 -10.15 4.67
N ALA A 200 14.41 -11.35 4.95
CA ALA A 200 13.61 -12.14 4.03
C ALA A 200 12.27 -11.47 3.66
N PHE A 201 11.65 -10.74 4.60
CA PHE A 201 10.45 -9.94 4.32
C PHE A 201 10.69 -8.93 3.19
N TYR A 202 11.76 -8.11 3.26
CA TYR A 202 12.02 -7.13 2.20
C TYR A 202 12.38 -7.78 0.86
N MET A 203 13.02 -8.95 0.87
CA MET A 203 13.23 -9.73 -0.35
C MET A 203 11.91 -10.18 -0.96
N ALA A 204 10.98 -10.72 -0.16
CA ALA A 204 9.67 -11.17 -0.62
C ALA A 204 8.81 -10.02 -1.15
N VAL A 205 8.78 -8.88 -0.45
CA VAL A 205 7.99 -7.69 -0.85
C VAL A 205 8.47 -7.08 -2.19
N GLY A 206 9.75 -7.21 -2.52
CA GLY A 206 10.34 -6.71 -3.76
C GLY A 206 10.44 -7.72 -4.91
N ALA A 207 10.01 -8.98 -4.69
CA ALA A 207 10.18 -10.06 -5.65
C ALA A 207 9.42 -9.82 -6.97
N ASP A 208 8.22 -9.26 -6.89
CA ASP A 208 7.39 -8.94 -8.05
C ASP A 208 7.95 -7.80 -8.90
N VAL A 209 8.52 -6.76 -8.28
CA VAL A 209 9.18 -5.65 -9.00
C VAL A 209 10.32 -6.20 -9.86
N SER A 210 11.07 -7.16 -9.32
CA SER A 210 12.15 -7.84 -10.05
C SER A 210 11.60 -8.64 -11.24
N ALA A 211 10.51 -9.40 -11.02
CA ALA A 211 9.84 -10.17 -12.07
C ALA A 211 9.26 -9.26 -13.18
N ILE A 212 8.58 -8.17 -12.80
CA ILE A 212 8.00 -7.18 -13.73
C ILE A 212 9.10 -6.48 -14.53
N THR A 213 10.20 -6.09 -13.88
CA THR A 213 11.33 -5.43 -14.55
C THR A 213 11.98 -6.38 -15.56
N ALA A 214 12.15 -7.65 -15.21
CA ALA A 214 12.65 -8.68 -16.13
C ALA A 214 11.71 -8.88 -17.33
N ALA A 215 10.40 -8.97 -17.09
CA ALA A 215 9.39 -9.11 -18.14
C ALA A 215 9.38 -7.91 -19.10
N ARG A 216 9.51 -6.68 -18.57
CA ARG A 216 9.60 -5.46 -19.40
C ARG A 216 10.83 -5.48 -20.31
N ARG A 217 12.00 -5.86 -19.80
CA ARG A 217 13.23 -5.97 -20.60
C ARG A 217 13.12 -7.01 -21.73
N MET A 218 12.35 -8.08 -21.53
CA MET A 218 12.11 -9.09 -22.56
C MET A 218 11.11 -8.63 -23.63
N ALA A 219 10.22 -7.69 -23.28
CA ALA A 219 9.19 -7.16 -24.18
C ALA A 219 9.66 -5.95 -25.01
N GLU A 220 10.77 -5.31 -24.65
CA GLU A 220 11.38 -4.25 -25.46
C GLU A 220 11.98 -4.87 -26.73
N PRO A 221 11.64 -4.36 -27.94
CA PRO A 221 12.25 -4.84 -29.17
C PRO A 221 13.76 -4.59 -29.11
N GLN A 222 14.56 -5.64 -29.31
CA GLN A 222 16.01 -5.48 -29.47
C GLN A 222 16.25 -4.67 -30.75
N SER A 223 16.61 -3.41 -30.58
CA SER A 223 17.03 -2.50 -31.64
C SER A 223 18.39 -2.87 -32.20
#